data_AF-A0A3B4AD95-F1
#
_entry.id   AF-A0A3B4AD95-F1
#
_cell.length_a   1.000
_cell.length_b   1.000
_cell.length_c   1.000
_cell.angle_alpha   90.00
_cell.angle_beta   90.00
_cell.angle_gamma   90.00
#
_symmetry.space_group_name_H-M   'P 1'
#
loop_
_entity.id
_entity.type
_entity.pdbx_description
1 polymer ?
#
loop_
_entity_poly.entity_id
_entity_poly.type
_entity_poly.pdbx_seq_one_letter_code
_entity_poly.pdbx_strand_id
1 'polypeptide(L)'
;MTVCYNEDLSEWYDCYTGDGESYRGNVSETDDGHECLYWNSHFLLDSGTDPFNSNEDENGLGPHNFCRNPDGSQMPWCFYRKGHKLLWDYCDVRHCDDPTAAGC
;
A
#
# COMPACT_ATOMS: atom_id res chain seq x y z
N MET A 1 19.01 -29.70 8.99
CA MET A 1 17.61 -29.70 9.44
C MET A 1 17.20 -28.24 9.48
N THR A 2 16.81 -27.69 8.34
CA THR A 2 16.40 -26.29 8.26
C THR A 2 14.96 -26.25 8.71
N VAL A 3 14.74 -25.69 9.89
CA VAL A 3 13.41 -25.45 10.43
C VAL A 3 12.90 -24.15 9.82
N CYS A 4 11.90 -24.24 8.95
CA CYS A 4 11.08 -23.08 8.59
C CYS A 4 10.01 -22.92 9.68
N TYR A 5 10.41 -22.49 10.87
CA TYR A 5 9.45 -21.86 11.79
C TYR A 5 9.43 -20.39 11.41
N ASN A 6 8.45 -19.97 10.61
CA ASN A 6 8.11 -18.55 10.49
C ASN A 6 6.98 -18.30 11.50
N GLU A 7 7.25 -17.48 12.51
CA GLU A 7 6.24 -16.97 13.45
C GLU A 7 5.32 -15.90 12.81
N ASP A 8 5.52 -15.56 11.53
CA ASP A 8 4.76 -14.52 10.81
C ASP A 8 4.01 -15.07 9.59
N LEU A 9 3.03 -15.95 9.83
CA LEU A 9 2.06 -16.38 8.81
C LEU A 9 1.15 -15.23 8.31
N SER A 10 1.29 -14.00 8.83
CA SER A 10 0.54 -12.82 8.38
C SER A 10 1.16 -12.07 7.21
N GLU A 11 2.44 -12.27 6.89
CA GLU A 11 3.10 -11.61 5.74
C GLU A 11 2.82 -12.30 4.40
N TRP A 12 2.35 -13.55 4.42
CA TRP A 12 2.07 -14.31 3.20
C TRP A 12 0.75 -13.95 2.52
N TYR A 13 -0.25 -13.53 3.31
CA TYR A 13 -1.61 -13.34 2.80
C TYR A 13 -1.85 -11.92 2.28
N ASP A 14 -0.84 -11.05 2.35
CA ASP A 14 -0.97 -9.66 1.95
C ASP A 14 -0.43 -9.42 0.53
N CYS A 15 -1.15 -9.95 -0.45
CA CYS A 15 -0.86 -9.82 -1.87
C CYS A 15 -2.02 -9.15 -2.61
N TYR A 16 -1.75 -8.55 -3.77
CA TYR A 16 -2.77 -7.95 -4.63
C TYR A 16 -3.01 -8.80 -5.89
N THR A 17 -4.21 -8.71 -6.45
CA THR A 17 -4.59 -9.38 -7.71
C THR A 17 -4.95 -8.35 -8.76
N GLY A 18 -4.59 -8.59 -10.02
CA GLY A 18 -4.90 -7.67 -11.12
C GLY A 18 -4.09 -6.39 -10.98
N ASP A 19 -4.80 -5.25 -10.91
CA ASP A 19 -4.23 -3.92 -10.66
C ASP A 19 -4.18 -3.55 -9.17
N GLY A 20 -4.80 -4.35 -8.30
CA GLY A 20 -4.83 -4.08 -6.86
C GLY A 20 -5.82 -2.98 -6.45
N GLU A 21 -6.79 -2.60 -7.27
CA GLU A 21 -7.90 -1.72 -6.83
C GLU A 21 -8.68 -2.31 -5.65
N SER A 22 -8.84 -3.63 -5.65
CA SER A 22 -9.52 -4.40 -4.59
C SER A 22 -8.61 -4.73 -3.40
N TYR A 23 -7.34 -4.33 -3.43
CA TYR A 23 -6.38 -4.62 -2.37
C TYR A 23 -6.81 -3.96 -1.05
N ARG A 24 -6.95 -4.75 0.01
CA ARG A 24 -7.35 -4.30 1.36
C ARG A 24 -6.39 -4.75 2.45
N GLY A 25 -5.14 -4.94 2.06
CA GLY A 25 -4.03 -5.25 2.94
C GLY A 25 -3.65 -4.14 3.92
N ASN A 26 -2.64 -4.44 4.72
CA ASN A 26 -2.08 -3.58 5.76
C ASN A 26 -0.64 -3.11 5.47
N VAL A 27 -0.07 -3.46 4.30
CA VAL A 27 1.21 -2.88 3.85
C VAL A 27 1.12 -1.36 3.82
N SER A 28 2.12 -0.71 4.41
CA SER A 28 2.23 0.74 4.56
C SER A 28 3.64 1.25 4.28
N GLU A 29 4.37 0.53 3.43
CA GLU A 29 5.72 0.86 3.01
C GLU A 29 5.84 0.80 1.48
N THR A 30 6.61 1.73 0.90
CA THR A 30 6.93 1.74 -0.53
C THR A 30 7.96 0.65 -0.88
N ASP A 31 8.10 0.27 -2.15
CA ASP A 31 9.16 -0.63 -2.64
C ASP A 31 10.58 -0.14 -2.24
N ASP A 32 10.77 1.18 -2.21
CA ASP A 32 12.01 1.83 -1.77
C ASP A 32 12.19 1.90 -0.23
N GLY A 33 11.29 1.34 0.57
CA GLY A 33 11.36 1.35 2.04
C GLY A 33 10.95 2.66 2.73
N HIS A 34 10.14 3.51 2.07
CA HIS A 34 9.61 4.73 2.67
C HIS A 34 8.25 4.46 3.32
N GLU A 35 8.06 5.00 4.53
CA GLU A 35 6.79 4.90 5.25
C GLU A 35 5.68 5.70 4.55
N CYS A 36 4.55 5.04 4.30
CA CYS A 36 3.36 5.64 3.74
C CYS A 36 2.73 6.64 4.71
N LEU A 37 2.26 7.75 4.15
CA LEU A 37 1.42 8.73 4.82
C LEU A 37 -0.02 8.23 4.89
N TYR A 38 -0.69 8.67 5.95
CA TYR A 38 -2.13 8.50 6.10
C TYR A 38 -2.89 9.21 4.99
N TRP A 39 -3.89 8.55 4.41
CA TRP A 39 -4.74 9.13 3.36
C TRP A 39 -5.52 10.35 3.83
N ASN A 40 -5.80 10.45 5.14
CA ASN A 40 -6.42 11.60 5.78
C ASN A 40 -5.40 12.59 6.40
N SER A 41 -4.12 12.51 6.04
CA SER A 41 -3.10 13.40 6.58
C SER A 41 -3.32 14.84 6.10
N HIS A 42 -3.29 15.80 7.03
CA HIS A 42 -3.32 17.23 6.71
C HIS A 42 -2.22 17.65 5.73
N PHE A 43 -1.09 16.95 5.71
CA PHE A 43 0.01 17.22 4.79
C PHE A 43 -0.38 17.03 3.30
N LEU A 44 -1.30 16.12 3.01
CA LEU A 44 -1.85 15.92 1.67
C LEU A 44 -2.70 17.13 1.25
N LEU A 45 -3.59 17.55 2.15
CA LEU A 45 -4.45 18.73 1.95
C LEU A 45 -3.63 20.01 1.77
N ASP A 46 -2.60 20.21 2.61
CA ASP A 46 -1.68 21.36 2.51
C ASP A 46 -0.90 21.37 1.19
N SER A 47 -0.65 20.18 0.62
CA SER A 47 -0.02 20.02 -0.70
C SER A 47 -1.01 20.13 -1.86
N GLY A 48 -2.30 20.36 -1.59
CA GLY A 48 -3.36 20.47 -2.59
C GLY A 48 -3.81 19.15 -3.20
N THR A 49 -3.47 18.01 -2.57
CA THR A 49 -3.92 16.68 -2.99
C THR A 49 -4.99 16.21 -2.01
N ASP A 50 -6.21 16.02 -2.50
CA ASP A 50 -7.31 15.48 -1.72
C ASP A 50 -7.78 14.14 -2.33
N PRO A 51 -7.06 13.04 -2.04
CA PRO A 51 -7.48 11.71 -2.47
C PRO A 51 -8.74 11.23 -1.70
N PHE A 52 -9.13 11.93 -0.64
CA PHE A 52 -10.25 11.59 0.23
C PHE A 52 -11.59 12.14 -0.30
N ASN A 53 -11.56 13.20 -1.12
CA ASN A 53 -12.76 13.90 -1.60
C ASN A 53 -13.68 13.05 -2.49
N SER A 54 -13.14 12.05 -3.20
CA SER A 54 -13.91 11.43 -4.28
C SER A 54 -14.74 10.23 -3.87
N ASN A 55 -14.27 9.29 -3.04
CA ASN A 55 -15.05 8.10 -2.64
C ASN A 55 -14.35 7.35 -1.47
N GLU A 56 -14.54 7.81 -0.23
CA GLU A 56 -13.97 7.16 0.97
C GLU A 56 -14.26 5.64 1.00
N ASP A 57 -15.50 5.23 0.69
CA ASP A 57 -15.93 3.85 0.86
C ASP A 57 -15.63 2.92 -0.33
N GLU A 58 -15.66 3.43 -1.58
CA GLU A 58 -15.52 2.54 -2.75
C GLU A 58 -14.06 2.08 -2.93
N ASN A 59 -13.09 2.95 -2.65
CA ASN A 59 -11.67 2.69 -2.90
C ASN A 59 -10.92 2.18 -1.65
N GLY A 60 -11.62 2.00 -0.52
CA GLY A 60 -11.00 1.56 0.72
C GLY A 60 -9.99 2.56 1.28
N LEU A 61 -10.24 3.85 1.06
CA LEU A 61 -9.48 4.95 1.63
C LEU A 61 -10.08 5.31 2.99
N GLY A 62 -9.23 5.47 3.99
CA GLY A 62 -9.71 5.70 5.35
C GLY A 62 -8.67 6.39 6.22
N PRO A 63 -8.90 6.47 7.54
CA PRO A 63 -7.94 6.99 8.51
C PRO A 63 -6.80 5.98 8.76
N HIS A 64 -6.13 5.53 7.69
CA HIS A 64 -4.99 4.62 7.68
C HIS A 64 -3.98 5.05 6.62
N ASN A 65 -2.79 4.47 6.66
CA ASN A 65 -1.70 4.68 5.70
C ASN A 65 -1.43 3.46 4.81
N PHE A 66 -2.37 2.51 4.77
CA PHE A 66 -2.21 1.31 3.95
C PHE A 66 -2.25 1.61 2.45
N CYS A 67 -1.46 0.89 1.68
CA CYS A 67 -1.39 1.00 0.23
C CYS A 67 -2.73 0.72 -0.43
N ARG A 68 -3.12 1.55 -1.38
CA ARG A 68 -4.38 1.44 -2.11
C ARG A 68 -4.16 1.85 -3.57
N ASN A 69 -5.13 1.52 -4.40
CA ASN A 69 -5.12 1.92 -5.80
C ASN A 69 -6.47 2.53 -6.16
N PRO A 70 -6.73 3.80 -5.78
CA PRO A 70 -8.01 4.46 -6.03
C PRO A 70 -8.18 4.98 -7.47
N ASP A 71 -7.11 5.04 -8.25
CA ASP A 71 -7.04 5.66 -9.58
C ASP A 71 -6.93 4.66 -10.74
N GLY A 72 -6.94 3.35 -10.45
CA GLY A 72 -6.76 2.31 -11.47
C GLY A 72 -5.34 2.27 -12.04
N SER A 73 -4.35 2.64 -11.22
CA SER A 73 -2.93 2.45 -11.49
C SER A 73 -2.58 0.96 -11.63
N GLN A 74 -1.35 0.63 -12.01
CA GLN A 74 -0.95 -0.77 -12.26
C GLN A 74 -0.78 -1.62 -11.00
N MET A 75 -0.56 -1.01 -9.84
CA MET A 75 -0.37 -1.69 -8.56
C MET A 75 -0.72 -0.74 -7.39
N PRO A 76 -0.94 -1.26 -6.17
CA PRO A 76 -1.13 -0.45 -4.99
C PRO A 76 0.03 0.51 -4.73
N TRP A 77 -0.31 1.74 -4.36
CA TRP A 77 0.66 2.79 -4.08
C TRP A 77 0.23 3.60 -2.86
N CYS A 78 1.12 4.46 -2.41
CA CYS A 78 0.82 5.39 -1.33
C CYS A 78 1.58 6.70 -1.50
N PHE A 79 1.14 7.72 -0.77
CA PHE A 79 1.91 8.94 -0.61
C PHE A 79 2.96 8.76 0.48
N TYR A 80 4.12 9.37 0.33
CA TYR A 80 5.14 9.43 1.38
C TYR A 80 5.74 10.83 1.44
N ARG A 81 6.32 11.18 2.60
CA ARG A 81 6.95 12.49 2.79
C ARG A 81 8.46 12.37 2.72
N LYS A 82 9.08 13.13 1.81
CA LYS A 82 10.55 13.29 1.75
C LYS A 82 10.93 14.72 2.09
N GLY A 83 11.23 14.96 3.37
CA GLY A 83 11.47 16.30 3.91
C GLY A 83 10.21 17.16 3.87
N HIS A 84 10.23 18.23 3.07
CA HIS A 84 9.07 19.14 2.87
C HIS A 84 8.32 18.88 1.56
N LYS A 85 8.60 17.77 0.87
CA LYS A 85 7.95 17.41 -0.38
C LYS A 85 7.01 16.23 -0.18
N LEU A 86 5.83 16.35 -0.76
CA LEU A 86 4.92 15.24 -0.96
C LEU A 86 5.33 14.48 -2.22
N LEU A 87 5.53 13.18 -2.09
CA LEU A 87 5.81 12.26 -3.18
C LEU A 87 4.86 11.06 -3.06
N TRP A 88 4.79 10.26 -4.12
CA TRP A 88 4.07 8.99 -4.13
C TRP A 88 4.98 7.93 -4.73
N ASP A 89 4.82 6.69 -4.30
CA ASP A 89 5.51 5.54 -4.88
C ASP A 89 4.66 4.29 -4.77
N TYR A 90 5.03 3.29 -5.56
CA TYR A 90 4.47 1.96 -5.47
C TYR A 90 4.86 1.29 -4.16
N CYS A 91 3.95 0.46 -3.67
CA CYS A 91 4.15 -0.26 -2.42
C CYS A 91 4.86 -1.59 -2.62
N ASP A 92 5.56 -2.05 -1.57
CA ASP A 92 6.12 -3.40 -1.51
C ASP A 92 5.02 -4.42 -1.22
N VAL A 93 4.05 -4.52 -2.13
CA VAL A 93 3.00 -5.53 -2.12
C VAL A 93 3.28 -6.46 -3.27
N ARG A 94 3.30 -7.77 -3.01
CA ARG A 94 3.51 -8.75 -4.08
C ARG A 94 2.21 -9.06 -4.81
N HIS A 95 2.33 -9.43 -6.08
CA HIS A 95 1.20 -9.96 -6.82
C HIS A 95 0.90 -11.40 -6.34
N CYS A 96 -0.38 -11.74 -6.14
CA CYS A 96 -0.74 -13.07 -5.63
C CYS A 96 -0.38 -14.21 -6.61
N ASP A 97 -0.26 -13.90 -7.90
CA ASP A 97 0.17 -14.87 -8.92
C ASP A 97 1.69 -14.99 -9.06
N ASP A 98 2.48 -14.21 -8.30
CA ASP A 98 3.93 -14.32 -8.35
C ASP A 98 4.41 -15.60 -7.65
N PRO A 99 5.15 -16.49 -8.34
CA PRO A 99 5.65 -17.74 -7.75
C PRO A 99 6.70 -17.54 -6.66
N THR A 100 7.14 -16.30 -6.42
CA THR A 100 7.95 -15.87 -5.27
C THR A 100 7.11 -15.47 -4.06
N ALA A 101 5.80 -15.22 -4.21
CA ALA A 101 4.86 -15.23 -3.09
C ALA A 101 4.93 -16.60 -2.43
N ALA A 102 4.96 -17.67 -3.24
CA ALA A 102 5.56 -19.03 -3.12
C ALA A 102 6.76 -19.36 -2.19
N GLY A 103 7.09 -18.61 -1.14
CA GLY A 103 8.11 -19.02 -0.17
C GLY A 103 7.81 -20.34 0.59
N CYS A 104 8.29 -21.45 0.04
CA CYS A 104 8.55 -22.79 0.65
C CYS A 104 7.54 -23.35 1.67
#